data_AF-A0A3M2CUB5-F1
#
_entry.id   AF-A0A3M2CUB5-F1
#
_cell.length_a   1.000
_cell.length_b   1.000
_cell.length_c   1.000
_cell.angle_alpha   90.00
_cell.angle_beta   90.00
_cell.angle_gamma   90.00
#
_symmetry.space_group_name_H-M   'P 1'
#
loop_
_entity.id
_entity.type
_entity.pdbx_description
1 polymer ?
#
loop_
_entity_poly.entity_id
_entity_poly.type
_entity_poly.pdbx_seq_one_letter_code
_entity_poly.pdbx_strand_id
1 'polypeptide(L)'
;MRLRCSFCGKDQHAVRTLFRGLPSKDSATSVYICDDCIMQCSERLRQEEMLRAEEAALQGVKRLPSPREIKEILDQYVISQERTKKILSVAVHNHYKRIM
;
A
#
# COMPACT_ATOMS: atom_id res chain seq x y z
N MET A 1 -29.07 29.78 -11.29
CA MET A 1 -28.82 28.35 -10.99
C MET A 1 -27.32 28.20 -10.76
N ARG A 2 -26.87 27.84 -9.55
CA ARG A 2 -25.43 27.75 -9.23
C ARG A 2 -24.97 26.31 -9.35
N LEU A 3 -23.94 26.05 -10.15
CA LEU A 3 -23.32 24.73 -10.25
C LEU A 3 -22.48 24.48 -9.00
N ARG A 4 -22.60 23.27 -8.43
CA ARG A 4 -21.92 22.84 -7.20
C ARG A 4 -21.22 21.52 -7.43
N CYS A 5 -20.09 21.34 -6.76
CA CYS A 5 -19.40 20.05 -6.71
C CYS A 5 -20.23 19.04 -5.90
N SER A 6 -20.43 17.83 -6.45
CA SER A 6 -21.18 16.74 -5.81
C SER A 6 -20.42 16.09 -4.64
N PHE A 7 -19.12 16.35 -4.49
CA PHE A 7 -18.28 15.76 -3.44
C PHE A 7 -18.13 16.69 -2.23
N CYS A 8 -17.85 17.97 -2.44
CA CYS A 8 -17.61 18.94 -1.36
C CYS A 8 -18.69 20.01 -1.20
N GLY A 9 -19.67 20.09 -2.10
CA GLY A 9 -20.77 21.06 -2.04
C GLY A 9 -20.40 22.50 -2.41
N LYS A 10 -19.11 22.79 -2.67
CA LYS A 10 -18.63 24.11 -3.07
C LYS A 10 -19.26 24.57 -4.38
N ASP A 11 -19.61 25.85 -4.45
CA ASP A 11 -20.10 26.52 -5.66
C ASP A 11 -18.97 26.75 -6.69
N GLN A 12 -19.32 26.91 -7.96
CA GLN A 12 -18.37 27.16 -9.08
C GLN A 12 -17.41 28.35 -8.87
N HIS A 13 -17.74 29.30 -8.00
CA HIS A 13 -16.91 30.48 -7.71
C HIS A 13 -15.88 30.23 -6.58
N ALA A 14 -16.05 29.15 -5.81
CA ALA A 14 -15.20 28.79 -4.68
C ALA A 14 -14.12 27.76 -5.06
N VAL A 15 -14.07 27.35 -6.33
CA VAL A 15 -13.11 26.39 -6.88
C VAL A 15 -12.57 26.93 -8.21
N ARG A 16 -11.35 26.56 -8.56
CA ARG A 16 -10.69 27.08 -9.78
C ARG A 16 -11.28 26.44 -11.03
N THR A 17 -11.56 25.13 -10.99
CA THR A 17 -12.14 24.40 -12.12
C THR A 17 -13.21 23.43 -11.64
N LEU A 18 -14.34 23.42 -12.34
CA LEU A 18 -15.42 22.46 -12.11
C LEU A 18 -15.63 21.60 -13.37
N PHE A 19 -15.43 20.30 -13.24
CA PHE A 19 -15.54 19.33 -14.31
C PHE A 19 -16.95 18.71 -14.33
N ARG A 20 -17.50 18.50 -15.52
CA ARG A 20 -18.75 17.79 -15.74
C ARG A 20 -18.45 16.30 -15.94
N GLY A 21 -19.11 15.44 -15.19
CA GLY A 21 -19.05 13.99 -15.36
C GLY A 21 -19.63 13.54 -16.70
N LEU A 22 -19.15 12.42 -17.22
CA LEU A 22 -19.65 11.81 -18.44
C LEU A 22 -21.11 11.35 -18.24
N PRO A 23 -21.97 11.48 -19.26
CA PRO A 23 -23.32 10.93 -19.21
C PRO A 23 -23.25 9.40 -19.15
N SER A 24 -23.78 8.81 -18.08
CA SER A 24 -24.01 7.37 -17.98
C SER A 24 -25.25 7.01 -18.81
N LYS A 25 -25.24 5.86 -19.49
CA LYS A 25 -26.40 5.34 -20.24
C LYS A 25 -27.66 5.17 -19.37
N ASP A 26 -27.48 5.08 -18.05
CA ASP A 26 -28.54 4.79 -17.09
C ASP A 26 -28.87 5.97 -16.16
N SER A 27 -28.18 7.11 -16.26
CA SER A 27 -28.42 8.26 -15.39
C SER A 27 -28.31 9.58 -16.15
N ALA A 28 -29.46 10.24 -16.34
CA ALA A 28 -29.58 11.59 -16.89
C ALA A 28 -29.06 12.69 -15.94
N THR A 29 -28.51 12.34 -14.78
CA THR A 29 -28.05 13.30 -13.78
C THR A 29 -26.63 13.76 -14.10
N SER A 30 -26.47 15.05 -14.42
CA SER A 30 -25.16 15.68 -14.58
C SER A 30 -24.46 15.80 -13.23
N VAL A 31 -23.42 14.99 -13.01
CA VAL A 31 -22.54 15.04 -11.83
C VAL A 31 -21.42 16.04 -12.07
N TYR A 32 -20.96 16.75 -11.03
CA TYR A 32 -19.83 17.67 -11.13
C TYR A 32 -18.78 17.39 -10.06
N ILE A 33 -17.50 17.50 -10.43
CA ILE A 33 -16.36 17.35 -9.52
C ILE A 33 -15.40 18.53 -9.69
N CYS A 34 -14.87 19.08 -8.60
CA CYS A 34 -13.91 20.18 -8.66
C CYS A 34 -12.46 19.68 -8.63
N ASP A 35 -11.51 20.56 -9.02
CA ASP A 35 -10.09 20.25 -9.02
C ASP A 35 -9.55 19.89 -7.62
N ASP A 36 -9.98 20.58 -6.56
CA ASP A 36 -9.62 20.22 -5.18
C ASP A 36 -9.98 18.77 -4.84
N CYS A 37 -11.18 18.33 -5.22
CA CYS A 37 -11.65 16.98 -4.92
C CYS A 37 -10.89 15.93 -5.74
N ILE A 38 -10.55 16.22 -7.00
CA ILE A 38 -9.70 15.34 -7.82
C ILE A 38 -8.34 15.17 -7.16
N MET A 39 -7.73 16.26 -6.70
CA MET A 39 -6.42 16.20 -6.04
C MET A 39 -6.47 15.37 -4.77
N GLN A 40 -7.46 15.61 -3.91
CA GLN A 40 -7.65 14.85 -2.66
C GLN A 40 -7.92 13.37 -2.93
N CYS A 41 -8.77 13.03 -3.90
CA CYS A 41 -9.01 11.65 -4.29
C CYS A 41 -7.74 11.00 -4.85
N SER A 42 -6.97 11.70 -5.68
CA SER A 42 -5.71 11.18 -6.23
C SER A 42 -4.67 10.89 -5.16
N GLU A 43 -4.59 11.73 -4.13
CA GLU A 43 -3.66 11.55 -3.02
C GLU A 43 -4.05 10.34 -2.17
N ARG A 44 -5.35 10.19 -1.85
CA ARG A 44 -5.84 9.01 -1.12
C ARG A 44 -5.60 7.71 -1.88
N LEU A 45 -5.80 7.70 -3.20
CA LEU A 45 -5.52 6.53 -4.03
C LEU A 45 -4.02 6.18 -4.04
N ARG A 46 -3.14 7.17 -4.16
CA ARG A 46 -1.68 6.94 -4.05
C ARG A 46 -1.28 6.41 -2.69
N GLN A 47 -1.85 6.93 -1.61
CA GLN A 47 -1.58 6.44 -0.26
C GLN A 47 -2.02 4.98 -0.10
N GLU A 48 -3.19 4.61 -0.62
CA GLU A 48 -3.63 3.21 -0.64
C GLU A 48 -2.70 2.31 -1.46
N GLU A 49 -2.20 2.77 -2.61
CA GLU A 49 -1.22 2.03 -3.40
C GLU A 49 0.11 1.84 -2.66
N MET A 50 0.59 2.88 -1.96
CA MET A 50 1.79 2.81 -1.13
C MET A 50 1.61 1.84 0.03
N LEU A 51 0.49 1.91 0.75
CA LEU A 51 0.18 0.97 1.83
C LEU A 51 0.07 -0.47 1.30
N ARG A 52 -0.54 -0.68 0.12
CA ARG A 52 -0.57 -2.00 -0.51
C ARG A 52 0.81 -2.49 -0.93
N ALA A 53 1.69 -1.60 -1.39
CA ALA A 53 3.08 -1.95 -1.71
C ALA A 53 3.89 -2.30 -0.46
N GLU A 54 3.69 -1.57 0.64
CA GLU A 54 4.25 -1.89 1.95
C GLU A 54 3.72 -3.21 2.49
N GLU A 55 2.41 -3.46 2.38
CA GLU A 55 1.79 -4.74 2.74
C GLU A 55 2.32 -5.89 1.88
N ALA A 56 2.54 -5.68 0.58
CA ALA A 56 3.15 -6.67 -0.31
C ALA A 56 4.62 -6.93 0.05
N ALA A 57 5.37 -5.89 0.40
CA ALA A 57 6.73 -6.03 0.94
C ALA A 57 6.73 -6.79 2.28
N LEU A 58 5.79 -6.49 3.17
CA LEU A 58 5.58 -7.21 4.44
C LEU A 58 5.06 -8.64 4.21
N GLN A 59 4.32 -8.92 3.15
CA GLN A 59 3.97 -10.30 2.77
C GLN A 59 5.21 -11.09 2.32
N GLY A 60 6.21 -10.42 1.73
CA GLY A 60 7.56 -10.98 1.58
C GLY A 60 8.19 -11.34 2.93
N VAL A 61 7.94 -10.55 3.98
CA VAL A 61 8.37 -10.81 5.37
C VAL A 61 7.51 -11.88 6.07
N LYS A 62 6.26 -12.12 5.64
CA LYS A 62 5.43 -13.23 6.18
C LYS A 62 5.99 -14.61 5.83
N ARG A 63 6.83 -14.72 4.80
CA ARG A 63 7.56 -15.97 4.54
C ARG A 63 8.72 -16.05 5.52
N LEU A 64 8.48 -16.74 6.64
CA LEU A 64 9.54 -17.11 7.56
C LEU A 64 10.66 -17.85 6.78
N PRO A 65 11.89 -17.29 6.69
CA PRO A 65 12.96 -17.91 5.94
C PRO A 65 13.28 -19.29 6.52
N SER A 66 13.57 -20.23 5.63
CA SER A 66 14.00 -21.58 6.01
C SER A 66 15.34 -21.53 6.75
N PRO A 67 15.66 -22.54 7.58
CA PRO A 67 16.97 -22.60 8.24
C PRO A 67 18.16 -22.57 7.26
N ARG A 68 17.97 -22.98 6.00
CA ARG A 68 19.01 -22.90 4.96
C ARG A 68 19.24 -21.47 4.51
N GLU A 69 18.17 -20.73 4.18
CA GLU A 69 18.24 -19.32 3.81
C GLU A 69 18.85 -18.46 4.93
N ILE A 70 18.49 -18.73 6.21
CA ILE A 70 19.10 -18.03 7.36
C ILE A 70 20.60 -18.35 7.47
N LYS A 71 20.99 -19.61 7.23
CA LYS A 71 22.40 -20.02 7.29
C LYS A 71 23.23 -19.38 6.16
N GLU A 72 22.68 -19.28 4.95
CA GLU A 72 23.32 -18.60 3.81
C GLU A 72 23.55 -17.12 4.08
N ILE A 73 22.60 -16.44 4.75
CA ILE A 73 22.79 -15.05 5.18
C ILE A 73 23.92 -14.96 6.22
N LEU A 74 23.94 -15.86 7.21
CA LEU A 74 25.02 -15.91 8.21
C LEU A 74 26.38 -16.20 7.58
N ASP A 75 26.44 -16.98 6.50
CA ASP A 75 27.68 -17.30 5.79
C ASP A 75 28.34 -16.04 5.18
N GLN A 76 27.58 -14.96 4.92
CA GLN A 76 28.11 -13.69 4.40
C GLN A 76 28.87 -12.87 5.47
N TYR A 77 28.59 -13.10 6.75
CA TYR A 77 29.14 -12.31 7.86
C TYR A 77 29.98 -13.13 8.85
N VAL A 78 29.75 -14.45 8.95
CA VAL A 78 30.34 -15.32 9.96
C VAL A 78 31.12 -16.47 9.30
N ILE A 79 32.45 -16.39 9.41
CA ILE A 79 33.39 -17.32 8.77
C ILE A 79 33.58 -18.59 9.62
N SER A 80 33.65 -19.77 8.97
CA SER A 80 34.00 -21.09 9.53
C SER A 80 33.02 -21.74 10.54
N GLN A 81 32.26 -20.98 11.33
CA GLN A 81 31.39 -21.46 12.43
C GLN A 81 30.17 -22.30 11.99
N GLU A 82 30.36 -23.36 11.20
CA GLU A 82 29.30 -24.13 10.53
C GLU A 82 28.30 -24.75 11.50
N ARG A 83 28.78 -25.36 12.59
CA ARG A 83 27.91 -25.98 13.60
C ARG A 83 27.03 -24.95 14.28
N THR A 84 27.60 -23.80 14.65
CA THR A 84 26.90 -22.70 15.32
C THR A 84 25.86 -22.08 14.39
N LYS A 85 26.23 -21.78 13.13
CA LYS A 85 25.31 -21.24 12.12
C LYS A 85 24.11 -22.17 11.91
N LYS A 86 24.33 -23.48 11.81
CA LYS A 86 23.25 -24.46 11.68
C LYS A 86 22.29 -24.45 12.88
N ILE A 87 22.82 -24.45 14.10
CA ILE A 87 22.02 -24.43 15.33
C ILE A 87 21.21 -23.13 15.43
N LEU A 88 21.86 -21.99 15.18
CA LEU A 88 21.24 -20.67 15.25
C LEU A 88 20.10 -20.55 14.23
N SER A 89 20.33 -20.96 12.98
CA SER A 89 19.31 -20.90 11.93
C SER A 89 18.07 -21.73 12.26
N VAL A 90 18.24 -22.92 12.84
CA VAL A 90 17.11 -23.77 13.27
C VAL A 90 16.41 -23.16 14.48
N ALA A 91 17.16 -22.64 15.46
CA ALA A 91 16.61 -22.05 16.67
C ALA A 91 15.78 -20.80 16.36
N VAL A 92 16.30 -19.89 15.53
CA VAL A 92 15.63 -18.65 15.12
C VAL A 92 14.37 -18.96 14.30
N HIS A 93 14.47 -19.87 13.32
CA HIS A 93 13.31 -20.33 12.55
C HIS A 93 12.21 -20.87 13.49
N ASN A 94 12.55 -21.78 14.39
CA ASN A 94 11.56 -22.35 15.31
C ASN A 94 11.00 -21.34 16.32
N HIS A 95 11.80 -20.35 16.73
CA HIS A 95 11.35 -19.28 17.62
C HIS A 95 10.26 -18.44 16.95
N TYR A 96 10.52 -17.93 15.75
CA TYR A 96 9.53 -17.13 15.02
C TYR A 96 8.33 -17.95 14.56
N LYS A 97 8.52 -19.24 14.20
CA LYS A 97 7.42 -20.17 13.91
C LYS A 97 6.47 -20.39 15.10
N ARG A 98 6.94 -20.16 16.33
CA ARG A 98 6.12 -20.28 17.55
C ARG A 98 5.44 -18.98 17.95
N ILE A 99 5.96 -17.83 17.52
CA ILE A 99 5.48 -16.50 17.92
C ILE A 99 4.50 -15.92 16.90
N MET A 100 4.73 -16.19 15.62
CA MET A 100 3.81 -15.87 14.52
C MET A 100 2.75 -16.96 14.38
#